data_AF-A0A353X063-F1
#
_entry.id   AF-A0A353X063-F1
#
_cell.length_a   1.000
_cell.length_b   1.000
_cell.length_c   1.000
_cell.angle_alpha   90.00
_cell.angle_beta   90.00
_cell.angle_gamma   90.00
#
_symmetry.space_group_name_H-M   'P 1'
#
loop_
_entity.id
_entity.type
_entity.pdbx_description
1 polymer ?
#
loop_
_entity_poly.entity_id
_entity_poly.type
_entity_poly.pdbx_seq_one_letter_code
_entity_poly.pdbx_strand_id
1 'polypeptide(L)' 'MLIGTNDTFSQSIQSRTSYKYFDMIWDGRFRKIFSSKNGAMKVNVDAIGAYEKTNGSQVK' A
#
# COMPACT_ATOMS: atom_id res chain seq x y z
N MET A 1 5.93 1.58 11.57
CA MET A 1 7.40 1.79 11.54
C MET A 1 8.01 0.62 10.81
N LEU A 2 8.92 0.88 9.88
CA LEU A 2 9.68 -0.14 9.17
C LEU A 2 11.16 0.01 9.51
N ILE A 3 11.83 -1.09 9.82
CA ILE A 3 13.27 -1.16 10.04
C ILE A 3 13.81 -2.15 9.02
N GLY A 4 14.86 -1.77 8.30
CA GLY A 4 15.49 -2.63 7.31
C GLY A 4 16.98 -2.32 7.17
N THR A 5 17.72 -3.21 6.54
CA THR A 5 19.14 -3.00 6.25
C THR A 5 19.28 -2.62 4.79
N ASN A 6 20.08 -1.60 4.51
CA ASN A 6 20.56 -1.34 3.16
C ASN A 6 21.82 -2.17 2.92
N ASP A 7 21.68 -3.21 2.11
CA ASP A 7 22.74 -4.17 1.82
C ASP A 7 23.98 -3.53 1.17
N THR A 8 23.81 -2.43 0.44
CA THR A 8 24.94 -1.73 -0.21
C THR A 8 25.85 -1.04 0.82
N PHE A 9 25.28 -0.54 1.92
CA PHE A 9 26.03 0.23 2.92
C PHE A 9 26.15 -0.50 4.26
N SER A 10 25.60 -1.71 4.38
CA SER A 10 25.51 -2.49 5.62
C SER A 10 24.94 -1.68 6.80
N GLN A 11 24.02 -0.75 6.49
CA GLN A 11 23.47 0.19 7.45
C GLN A 11 21.99 -0.10 7.71
N SER A 12 21.60 -0.01 8.98
CA SER A 12 20.20 -0.09 9.40
C SER A 12 19.50 1.24 9.12
N ILE A 13 18.38 1.18 8.41
CA ILE A 13 17.49 2.30 8.08
C ILE A 13 16.17 2.13 8.85
N GLN A 14 15.65 3.24 9.37
CA GLN A 14 14.32 3.29 9.98
C GLN A 14 13.42 4.25 9.20
N SER A 15 12.24 3.79 8.79
CA SER A 15 11.20 4.62 8.19
C SER A 15 9.97 4.69 9.10
N ARG A 16 9.45 5.91 9.29
CA ARG A 16 8.34 6.22 10.19
C ARG A 16 7.25 6.95 9.42
N THR A 17 6.00 6.59 9.70
CA THR A 17 4.81 7.29 9.23
C THR A 17 3.74 7.23 10.32
N SER A 18 2.83 8.20 10.32
CA SER A 18 1.69 8.26 11.23
C SER A 18 0.45 8.72 10.47
N TYR A 19 -0.72 8.29 10.96
CA TYR A 19 -2.03 8.69 10.44
C TYR A 19 -2.83 9.29 11.58
N LYS A 20 -3.42 10.46 11.37
CA LYS A 20 -4.36 11.09 12.29
C LYS A 20 -5.77 10.55 12.05
N TYR A 21 -6.70 10.86 12.96
CA TYR A 21 -8.08 10.38 12.86
C TYR A 21 -8.74 10.72 11.51
N PHE A 22 -8.54 11.93 11.01
CA PHE A 22 -9.07 12.38 9.73
C PHE A 22 -8.35 11.79 8.51
N ASP A 23 -7.21 11.12 8.69
CA ASP A 23 -6.51 10.40 7.63
C ASP A 23 -7.05 8.97 7.46
N MET A 24 -7.93 8.51 8.37
CA MET A 24 -8.55 7.20 8.29
C MET A 24 -9.77 7.24 7.38
N ILE A 25 -9.76 6.36 6.39
CA ILE A 25 -10.89 6.17 5.47
C ILE A 25 -11.66 4.93 5.90
N TRP A 26 -12.84 5.15 6.47
CA TRP A 26 -13.79 4.08 6.77
C TRP A 26 -14.27 3.42 5.47
N ASP A 27 -14.38 2.09 5.52
CA ASP A 27 -14.76 1.24 4.39
C ASP A 27 -13.91 1.48 3.13
N GLY A 28 -12.65 1.88 3.31
CA GLY A 28 -11.69 2.05 2.24
C GLY A 28 -11.00 0.72 1.90
N ARG A 29 -10.98 0.36 0.62
CA ARG A 29 -10.21 -0.76 0.08
C ARG A 29 -9.15 -0.25 -0.88
N PHE A 30 -7.89 -0.62 -0.67
CA PHE A 30 -6.82 -0.27 -1.61
C PHE A 30 -7.03 -0.93 -2.98
N ARG A 31 -6.74 -0.19 -4.04
CA ARG A 31 -6.76 -0.71 -5.40
C ARG A 31 -5.61 -1.70 -5.60
N LYS A 32 -5.80 -2.67 -6.49
CA LYS A 32 -4.74 -3.62 -6.85
C LYS A 32 -3.60 -2.89 -7.57
N ILE A 33 -2.39 -3.00 -7.03
CA ILE A 33 -1.18 -2.41 -7.62
C ILE A 33 -0.32 -3.44 -8.38
N PHE A 34 -0.54 -4.73 -8.13
CA PHE A 34 0.18 -5.82 -8.78
C PHE A 34 -0.59 -6.33 -10.00
N SER A 35 0.11 -6.52 -11.10
CA SER A 35 -0.41 -7.19 -12.30
C SER A 35 0.67 -8.09 -12.89
N SER A 36 0.26 -9.18 -13.52
CA SER A 36 1.18 -10.03 -14.29
C SER A 36 0.93 -9.82 -15.77
N LYS A 37 1.99 -9.60 -16.54
CA LYS A 37 1.93 -9.57 -18.02
C LYS A 37 3.11 -10.35 -18.57
N ASN A 38 2.82 -11.40 -19.34
CA ASN A 38 3.82 -12.27 -19.98
C ASN A 38 4.82 -12.88 -18.99
N GLY A 39 4.35 -13.34 -17.83
CA GLY A 39 5.20 -13.93 -16.79
C GLY A 39 6.00 -12.92 -15.95
N ALA A 40 6.03 -11.63 -16.33
CA ALA A 40 6.63 -10.57 -15.54
C ALA A 40 5.59 -9.94 -14.59
N MET A 41 5.96 -9.82 -13.31
CA MET A 41 5.19 -9.05 -12.34
C MET A 41 5.46 -7.56 -12.55
N LYS A 42 4.39 -6.77 -12.59
CA LYS A 42 4.43 -5.32 -12.71
C LYS A 42 3.78 -4.69 -11.50
N VAL A 43 4.40 -3.64 -11.00
CA VAL A 43 3.89 -2.80 -9.91
C VAL A 43 3.49 -1.46 -10.50
N ASN A 44 2.22 -1.09 -10.36
CA ASN A 44 1.74 0.24 -10.70
C ASN A 44 1.97 1.19 -9.51
N VAL A 45 2.99 2.02 -9.60
CA VAL A 45 3.40 2.97 -8.55
C VAL A 45 2.36 4.09 -8.39
N ASP A 46 1.66 4.48 -9.47
CA ASP A 46 0.64 5.55 -9.42
C ASP A 46 -0.61 5.13 -8.64
N ALA A 47 -0.82 3.82 -8.48
CA ALA A 47 -1.91 3.28 -7.69
C ALA A 47 -1.56 3.15 -6.19
N ILE A 48 -0.33 3.50 -5.77
CA ILE A 48 0.05 3.50 -4.36
C ILE A 48 -0.73 4.58 -3.64
N GLY A 49 -1.54 4.19 -2.65
CA GLY A 49 -2.43 5.08 -1.91
C GLY A 49 -3.81 5.26 -2.57
N ALA A 50 -4.04 4.74 -3.78
CA ALA A 50 -5.37 4.77 -4.40
C ALA A 50 -6.31 3.76 -3.73
N TYR A 51 -7.54 4.18 -3.45
CA TYR A 51 -8.55 3.37 -2.79
C TYR A 51 -9.92 3.49 -3.46
N GLU A 52 -10.81 2.58 -3.09
CA GLU A 52 -12.24 2.58 -3.41
C GLU A 52 -13.03 2.47 -2.11
N LYS A 53 -14.17 3.15 -2.01
CA LYS A 53 -15.08 2.95 -0.88
C LYS A 53 -15.95 1.74 -1.17
N THR A 54 -15.92 0.76 -0.28
CA THR A 54 -16.86 -0.34 -0.32
C THR A 54 -18.14 0.13 0.36
N ASN A 55 -19.15 0.51 -0.42
CA ASN A 55 -20.49 0.76 0.13
C ASN A 55 -20.89 -0.52 0.88
N GLY A 56 -20.97 -0.45 2.22
CA GLY A 56 -21.08 -1.60 3.10
C GLY A 56 -22.03 -2.67 2.54
N SER A 57 -21.49 -3.86 2.30
CA SER A 57 -22.17 -5.11 1.96
C SER A 57 -23.60 -4.96 1.38
N GLN A 58 -23.72 -4.90 0.06
CA GLN A 58 -24.87 -5.55 -0.59
C GLN A 58 -24.63 -7.07 -0.52
N VAL A 59 -24.82 -7.64 0.68
CA VAL A 59 -25.12 -9.07 0.83
C VAL A 59 -26.64 -9.14 0.82
N LYS A 60 -27.19 -9.55 -0.32
CA LYS A 60 -28.51 -10.18 -0.43
C LYS A 60 -28.28 -11.60 -0.94
#